data_AF-H0GTD6-F1
#
_entry.id   AF-H0GTD6-F1
#
_cell.length_a   1.000
_cell.length_b   1.000
_cell.length_c   1.000
_cell.angle_alpha   90.00
_cell.angle_beta   90.00
_cell.angle_gamma   90.00
#
_symmetry.space_group_name_H-M   'P 1'
#
loop_
_entity.id
_entity.type
_entity.pdbx_description
1 polymer ?
#
loop_
_entity_poly.entity_id
_entity_poly.type
_entity_poly.pdbx_seq_one_letter_code
_entity_poly.pdbx_strand_id
1 'polypeptide(L)'
;MFPHLTYVDIDYKDSVQVKNNVLRESEILRTFLELPEKNTTPSPFLIDQRRYKLVACDLNDITETARLLDTCTNRDIPTVILSECLLCYMHENESQLLINMVLAKYAHGLWISYDPIGGSQPNDRFGTIMESNLKESRNLEMPTLMTYNSKEKYASRWSMALNVTVNDMWEVFNTEIPESERKRLRSLQFLDELEELKVMQSHYILMKAQW
;
A
#
# COMPACT_ATOMS: atom_id res chain seq x y z
N MET A 1 17.08 -9.40 -11.10
CA MET A 1 16.73 -8.04 -11.61
C MET A 1 15.60 -8.21 -12.61
N PHE A 2 14.57 -7.36 -12.59
CA PHE A 2 13.40 -7.44 -13.48
C PHE A 2 13.51 -6.37 -14.59
N PRO A 3 14.14 -6.67 -15.75
CA PRO A 3 14.45 -5.66 -16.78
C PRO A 3 13.22 -5.14 -17.54
N HIS A 4 12.09 -5.83 -17.46
CA HIS A 4 10.84 -5.47 -18.13
C HIS A 4 9.78 -4.88 -17.18
N LEU A 5 10.11 -4.69 -15.90
CA LEU A 5 9.21 -4.04 -14.94
C LEU A 5 9.08 -2.55 -15.26
N THR A 6 7.85 -2.07 -15.38
CA THR A 6 7.49 -0.64 -15.35
C THR A 6 6.82 -0.35 -14.02
N TYR A 7 7.13 0.80 -13.42
CA TYR A 7 6.70 1.17 -12.09
C TYR A 7 6.12 2.60 -12.08
N VAL A 8 4.99 2.78 -11.42
CA VAL A 8 4.31 4.08 -11.29
C VAL A 8 4.08 4.36 -9.81
N ASP A 9 4.65 5.44 -9.31
CA ASP A 9 4.36 6.01 -7.99
C ASP A 9 3.26 7.07 -8.10
N ILE A 10 2.22 6.93 -7.29
CA ILE A 10 1.07 7.84 -7.24
C ILE A 10 0.85 8.24 -5.78
N ASP A 11 0.80 9.54 -5.50
CA ASP A 11 0.49 10.10 -4.18
C ASP A 11 -0.11 11.51 -4.37
N TYR A 12 -0.48 12.16 -3.28
CA TYR A 12 -0.84 13.57 -3.30
C TYR A 12 0.29 14.44 -3.85
N LYS A 13 -0.12 15.55 -4.45
CA LYS A 13 0.78 16.52 -5.10
C LYS A 13 1.96 16.94 -4.22
N ASP A 14 1.70 17.28 -2.96
CA ASP A 14 2.73 17.74 -2.04
C ASP A 14 3.71 16.61 -1.69
N SER A 15 3.22 15.38 -1.48
CA SER A 15 4.05 14.19 -1.24
C SER A 15 4.99 13.90 -2.42
N VAL A 16 4.45 13.84 -3.65
CA VAL A 16 5.27 13.53 -4.82
C VAL A 16 6.24 14.66 -5.18
N GLN A 17 5.93 15.91 -4.85
CA GLN A 17 6.86 17.03 -5.02
C GLN A 17 8.09 16.87 -4.14
N VAL A 18 7.90 16.56 -2.86
CA VAL A 18 9.01 16.30 -1.93
C VAL A 18 9.84 15.10 -2.43
N LYS A 19 9.18 14.01 -2.82
CA LYS A 19 9.86 12.82 -3.36
C LYS A 19 10.66 13.13 -4.62
N ASN A 20 10.08 13.87 -5.57
CA ASN A 20 10.77 14.29 -6.79
C ASN A 20 12.04 15.09 -6.48
N ASN A 21 11.99 16.02 -5.52
CA ASN A 21 13.15 16.83 -5.15
C ASN A 21 14.27 15.95 -4.59
N VAL A 22 13.96 15.07 -3.64
CA VAL A 22 14.95 14.14 -3.07
C VAL A 22 15.58 13.24 -4.13
N LEU A 23 14.77 12.69 -5.05
CA LEU A 23 15.26 11.81 -6.13
C LEU A 23 16.21 12.54 -7.09
N ARG A 24 16.00 13.84 -7.35
CA ARG A 24 16.82 14.63 -8.27
C ARG A 24 18.06 15.24 -7.60
N GLU A 25 17.95 15.64 -6.33
CA GLU A 25 19.05 16.24 -5.57
C GLU A 25 20.13 15.21 -5.20
N SER A 26 19.72 14.00 -4.80
CA SER A 26 20.65 12.92 -4.45
C SER A 26 21.31 12.34 -5.69
N GLU A 27 22.64 12.45 -5.79
CA GLU A 27 23.42 11.90 -6.92
C GLU A 27 23.23 10.39 -7.08
N ILE A 28 23.19 9.64 -5.97
CA ILE A 28 23.03 8.18 -5.99
C ILE A 28 21.66 7.81 -6.57
N LEU A 29 20.59 8.47 -6.14
CA LEU A 29 19.22 8.20 -6.60
C LEU A 29 19.01 8.68 -8.04
N ARG A 30 19.52 9.88 -8.37
CA ARG A 30 19.49 10.44 -9.71
C ARG A 30 20.17 9.51 -10.72
N THR A 31 21.34 8.98 -10.35
CA THR A 31 22.09 8.03 -11.19
C THR A 31 21.37 6.71 -11.33
N PHE A 32 20.81 6.18 -10.23
CA PHE A 32 20.08 4.91 -10.24
C PHE A 32 18.84 4.95 -11.14
N LEU A 33 18.07 6.05 -11.10
CA LEU A 33 16.90 6.26 -11.96
C LEU A 33 17.24 6.88 -13.32
N GLU A 34 18.50 7.21 -13.55
CA GLU A 34 19.00 7.86 -14.76
C GLU A 34 18.24 9.15 -15.10
N LEU A 35 17.95 9.97 -14.08
CA LEU A 35 17.19 11.21 -14.25
C LEU A 35 18.09 12.31 -14.86
N PRO A 36 17.58 13.08 -15.84
CA PRO A 36 18.32 14.20 -16.40
C PRO A 36 18.48 15.34 -15.38
N GLU A 37 19.58 16.10 -15.49
CA GLU A 37 19.83 17.28 -14.64
C GLU A 37 18.76 18.37 -14.80
N LYS A 38 18.29 18.59 -16.04
CA LYS A 38 17.19 19.52 -16.33
C LYS A 38 15.87 18.76 -16.31
N ASN A 39 14.90 19.24 -15.52
CA ASN A 39 13.55 18.69 -15.52
C ASN A 39 12.75 19.24 -16.72
N THR A 40 12.55 18.39 -17.73
CA THR A 40 11.71 18.68 -18.89
C THR A 40 10.51 17.73 -18.98
N THR A 41 10.16 17.06 -17.89
CA THR A 41 9.05 16.11 -17.86
C THR A 41 7.72 16.83 -18.09
N PRO A 42 6.90 16.39 -19.07
CA PRO A 42 5.61 17.01 -19.32
C PRO A 42 4.58 16.61 -18.26
N SER A 43 3.62 17.51 -18.02
CA SER A 43 2.41 17.22 -17.24
C SER A 43 1.68 16.00 -17.81
N PRO A 44 1.10 15.10 -16.97
CA PRO A 44 0.93 15.23 -15.51
C PRO A 44 2.11 14.76 -14.65
N PHE A 45 3.20 14.27 -15.25
CA PHE A 45 4.28 13.60 -14.53
C PHE A 45 5.30 14.59 -13.95
N LEU A 46 5.83 14.26 -12.77
CA LEU A 46 7.03 14.92 -12.22
C LEU A 46 8.30 14.20 -12.68
N ILE A 47 8.21 12.89 -12.84
CA ILE A 47 9.20 12.02 -13.46
C ILE A 47 8.48 11.11 -14.44
N ASP A 48 8.94 11.08 -15.68
CA ASP A 48 8.60 10.08 -16.69
C ASP A 48 9.91 9.65 -17.34
N GLN A 49 10.58 8.69 -16.71
CA GLN A 49 11.92 8.28 -17.09
C GLN A 49 11.97 6.76 -17.30
N ARG A 50 12.09 6.36 -18.57
CA ARG A 50 12.17 4.96 -19.02
C ARG A 50 11.03 4.10 -18.50
N ARG A 51 11.24 3.47 -17.34
CA ARG A 51 10.36 2.48 -16.71
C ARG A 51 9.85 2.95 -15.34
N TYR A 52 10.16 4.17 -14.94
CA TYR A 52 9.68 4.74 -13.68
C TYR A 52 8.92 6.04 -13.94
N LYS A 53 7.73 6.12 -13.37
CA LYS A 53 6.86 7.30 -13.41
C LYS A 53 6.52 7.74 -11.99
N LEU A 54 6.53 9.04 -11.74
CA LEU A 54 6.07 9.67 -10.49
C LEU A 54 5.06 10.75 -10.84
N VAL A 55 3.86 10.64 -10.27
CA VAL A 55 2.73 11.48 -10.65
C VAL A 55 1.83 11.79 -9.46
N ALA A 56 1.27 13.00 -9.46
CA ALA A 56 0.28 13.42 -8.47
C ALA A 56 -1.11 12.93 -8.87
N CYS A 57 -1.90 12.46 -7.91
CA CYS A 57 -3.33 12.15 -8.09
C CYS A 57 -4.02 12.16 -6.72
N ASP A 58 -5.25 12.67 -6.64
CA ASP A 58 -6.11 12.34 -5.51
C ASP A 58 -6.80 11.01 -5.80
N LEU A 59 -6.43 9.96 -5.05
CA LEU A 59 -7.01 8.62 -5.24
C LEU A 59 -8.48 8.54 -4.80
N ASN A 60 -9.02 9.57 -4.13
CA ASN A 60 -10.46 9.70 -3.89
C ASN A 60 -11.22 10.20 -5.13
N ASP A 61 -10.57 10.91 -6.06
CA ASP A 61 -11.17 11.25 -7.36
C ASP A 61 -10.97 10.10 -8.35
N ILE A 62 -11.98 9.23 -8.42
CA ILE A 62 -11.94 8.06 -9.29
C ILE A 62 -11.86 8.43 -10.78
N THR A 63 -12.38 9.60 -11.16
CA THR A 63 -12.35 10.07 -12.55
C THR A 63 -10.95 10.53 -12.93
N GLU A 64 -10.29 11.29 -12.06
CA GLU A 64 -8.88 11.67 -12.21
C GLU A 64 -8.00 10.41 -12.27
N THR A 65 -8.17 9.51 -11.31
CA THR A 65 -7.39 8.27 -11.21
C THR A 65 -7.52 7.41 -12.47
N ALA A 66 -8.73 7.19 -12.96
CA ALA A 66 -8.96 6.38 -14.16
C ALA A 66 -8.26 6.98 -15.40
N ARG A 67 -8.41 8.30 -15.61
CA ARG A 67 -7.76 9.02 -16.72
C ARG A 67 -6.25 8.96 -16.61
N LEU A 68 -5.69 9.12 -15.41
CA LEU A 68 -4.26 9.04 -15.18
C LEU A 68 -3.74 7.66 -15.58
N LEU A 69 -4.37 6.59 -15.08
CA LEU A 69 -3.96 5.23 -15.37
C LEU A 69 -4.05 4.89 -16.87
N ASP A 70 -5.01 5.47 -17.61
CA ASP A 70 -5.09 5.34 -19.08
C ASP A 70 -3.85 5.89 -19.80
N THR A 71 -3.17 6.88 -19.23
CA THR A 71 -1.97 7.48 -19.83
C THR A 71 -0.68 6.74 -19.47
N CYS A 72 -0.66 6.01 -18.35
CA CYS A 72 0.58 5.47 -17.80
C CYS A 72 0.66 3.95 -17.73
N THR A 73 -0.45 3.23 -17.95
CA THR A 73 -0.54 1.77 -17.88
C THR A 73 -1.22 1.18 -19.12
N ASN A 74 -1.18 -0.15 -19.26
CA ASN A 74 -1.86 -0.88 -20.32
C ASN A 74 -2.64 -2.04 -19.71
N ARG A 75 -3.91 -2.19 -20.12
CA ARG A 75 -4.83 -3.23 -19.66
C ARG A 75 -4.29 -4.66 -19.78
N ASP A 76 -3.53 -4.95 -20.84
CA ASP A 76 -3.11 -6.31 -21.18
C ASP A 76 -1.77 -6.70 -20.52
N ILE A 77 -1.13 -5.78 -19.79
CA ILE A 77 0.12 -6.06 -19.06
C ILE A 77 -0.25 -6.57 -17.66
N PRO A 78 0.32 -7.71 -17.19
CA PRO A 78 0.14 -8.18 -15.83
C PRO A 78 0.53 -7.10 -14.81
N THR A 79 -0.42 -6.71 -13.98
CA THR A 79 -0.28 -5.52 -13.13
C THR A 79 -0.25 -5.88 -11.65
N VAL A 80 0.78 -5.43 -10.94
CA VAL A 80 0.83 -5.49 -9.47
C VAL A 80 0.38 -4.15 -8.91
N ILE A 81 -0.61 -4.17 -8.02
CA ILE A 81 -1.11 -3.00 -7.30
C ILE A 81 -0.66 -3.11 -5.85
N LEU A 82 -0.02 -2.04 -5.35
CA LEU A 82 0.42 -1.95 -3.96
C LEU A 82 -0.38 -0.85 -3.27
N SER A 83 -1.06 -1.20 -2.18
CA SER A 83 -1.68 -0.24 -1.27
C SER A 83 -1.20 -0.53 0.15
N GLU A 84 -0.08 0.07 0.51
CA GLU A 84 0.54 -0.07 1.83
C GLU A 84 0.17 1.14 2.68
N CYS A 85 -0.65 0.93 3.72
CA CYS A 85 -1.17 1.98 4.59
C CYS A 85 -1.87 3.12 3.82
N LEU A 86 -2.60 2.77 2.75
CA LEU A 86 -3.33 3.73 1.92
C LEU A 86 -4.83 3.69 2.24
N LEU A 87 -5.44 2.50 2.14
CA LEU A 87 -6.89 2.38 2.16
C LEU A 87 -7.46 2.61 3.57
N CYS A 88 -6.65 2.45 4.63
CA CYS A 88 -7.06 2.79 5.99
C CYS A 88 -7.40 4.28 6.19
N TYR A 89 -6.88 5.18 5.35
CA TYR A 89 -7.19 6.61 5.40
C TYR A 89 -8.36 7.03 4.50
N MET A 90 -8.90 6.10 3.71
CA MET A 90 -10.01 6.37 2.80
C MET A 90 -11.34 5.99 3.46
N HIS A 91 -12.39 6.74 3.11
CA HIS A 91 -13.75 6.34 3.42
C HIS A 91 -14.14 5.08 2.60
N GLU A 92 -15.16 4.37 3.09
CA GLU A 92 -15.57 3.08 2.52
C GLU A 92 -15.91 3.18 1.02
N ASN A 93 -16.70 4.18 0.63
CA ASN A 93 -17.16 4.35 -0.76
C ASN A 93 -15.99 4.60 -1.71
N GLU A 94 -15.11 5.55 -1.38
CA GLU A 94 -13.96 5.95 -2.18
C GLU A 94 -12.99 4.76 -2.35
N SER A 95 -12.70 4.06 -1.26
CA SER A 95 -11.81 2.91 -1.30
C SER A 95 -12.40 1.73 -2.10
N GLN A 96 -13.70 1.46 -1.97
CA GLN A 96 -14.35 0.37 -2.71
C GLN A 96 -14.50 0.71 -4.20
N LEU A 97 -14.75 1.97 -4.54
CA LEU A 97 -14.75 2.44 -5.94
C LEU A 97 -13.37 2.26 -6.58
N LEU A 98 -12.29 2.62 -5.86
CA LEU A 98 -10.92 2.42 -6.32
C LEU A 98 -10.62 0.94 -6.57
N ILE A 99 -10.98 0.06 -5.61
CA ILE A 99 -10.80 -1.39 -5.74
C ILE A 99 -11.51 -1.92 -6.98
N ASN A 100 -12.80 -1.63 -7.11
CA ASN A 100 -13.63 -2.14 -8.21
C ASN A 100 -13.14 -1.63 -9.58
N MET A 101 -12.74 -0.37 -9.68
CA MET A 101 -12.23 0.22 -10.91
C MET A 101 -10.94 -0.46 -11.38
N VAL A 102 -9.99 -0.66 -10.46
CA VAL A 102 -8.70 -1.28 -10.78
C VAL A 102 -8.87 -2.76 -11.16
N LEU A 103 -9.71 -3.51 -10.43
CA LEU A 103 -10.05 -4.89 -10.78
C LEU A 103 -10.66 -4.99 -12.19
N ALA A 104 -11.52 -4.04 -12.57
CA ALA A 104 -12.13 -4.01 -13.90
C ALA A 104 -11.17 -3.55 -15.01
N LYS A 105 -10.13 -2.77 -14.66
CA LYS A 105 -9.25 -2.12 -15.63
C LYS A 105 -8.25 -3.07 -16.27
N TYR A 106 -7.64 -3.97 -15.50
CA TYR A 106 -6.54 -4.83 -15.94
C TYR A 106 -7.03 -6.26 -16.19
N ALA A 107 -6.57 -6.88 -17.29
CA ALA A 107 -6.95 -8.24 -17.64
C ALA A 107 -6.40 -9.28 -16.66
N HIS A 108 -5.19 -9.04 -16.13
CA HIS A 108 -4.53 -9.88 -15.14
C HIS A 108 -3.85 -9.01 -14.09
N GLY A 109 -4.05 -9.32 -12.82
CA GLY A 109 -3.43 -8.54 -11.77
C GLY A 109 -3.27 -9.25 -10.44
N LEU A 110 -2.41 -8.66 -9.61
CA LEU A 110 -2.20 -9.01 -8.21
C LEU A 110 -2.28 -7.73 -7.38
N TRP A 111 -3.26 -7.65 -6.51
CA TRP A 111 -3.34 -6.61 -5.50
C TRP A 111 -2.68 -7.11 -4.22
N ILE A 112 -1.70 -6.37 -3.71
CA ILE A 112 -1.10 -6.58 -2.40
C ILE A 112 -1.48 -5.37 -1.54
N SER A 113 -2.28 -5.59 -0.51
CA SER A 113 -2.72 -4.55 0.42
C SER A 113 -2.24 -4.85 1.82
N TYR A 114 -1.68 -3.84 2.47
CA TYR A 114 -1.26 -3.88 3.87
C TYR A 114 -1.95 -2.75 4.62
N ASP A 115 -2.70 -3.08 5.66
CA ASP A 115 -3.43 -2.11 6.48
C ASP A 115 -3.65 -2.66 7.90
N PRO A 116 -3.92 -1.76 8.87
CA PRO A 116 -4.40 -2.16 10.19
C PRO A 116 -5.86 -2.65 10.16
N ILE A 117 -6.23 -3.49 11.12
CA ILE A 117 -7.60 -3.91 11.42
C ILE A 117 -7.93 -3.60 12.88
N GLY A 118 -9.19 -3.27 13.18
CA GLY A 118 -9.59 -2.81 14.53
C GLY A 118 -9.60 -3.87 15.64
N GLY A 119 -9.57 -5.15 15.30
CA GLY A 119 -9.68 -6.26 16.25
C GLY A 119 -11.12 -6.80 16.34
N SER A 120 -11.27 -8.12 16.26
CA SER A 120 -12.58 -8.79 16.23
C SER A 120 -12.93 -9.55 17.50
N GLN A 121 -12.00 -9.63 18.47
CA GLN A 121 -12.24 -10.36 19.71
C GLN A 121 -13.10 -9.53 20.68
N PRO A 122 -13.96 -10.17 21.49
CA PRO A 122 -14.66 -9.49 22.55
C PRO A 122 -13.68 -8.78 23.50
N ASN A 123 -13.95 -7.51 23.82
CA ASN A 123 -13.11 -6.65 24.65
C ASN A 123 -11.75 -6.27 24.06
N ASP A 124 -11.50 -6.54 22.77
CA ASP A 124 -10.37 -5.97 22.08
C ASP A 124 -10.55 -4.46 21.93
N ARG A 125 -9.54 -3.70 22.39
CA ARG A 125 -9.58 -2.23 22.40
C ARG A 125 -8.57 -1.63 21.43
N PHE A 126 -7.86 -2.45 20.65
CA PHE A 126 -6.79 -1.99 19.77
C PHE A 126 -7.27 -0.88 18.82
N GLY A 127 -8.31 -1.14 18.02
CA GLY A 127 -8.83 -0.19 17.05
C GLY A 127 -9.35 1.11 17.68
N THR A 128 -10.13 1.00 18.76
CA THR A 128 -10.66 2.17 19.47
C THR A 128 -9.56 3.05 20.08
N ILE A 129 -8.52 2.43 20.64
CA ILE A 129 -7.36 3.17 21.16
C ILE A 129 -6.59 3.84 20.01
N MET A 130 -6.39 3.13 18.89
CA MET A 130 -5.72 3.67 17.71
C MET A 130 -6.45 4.90 17.14
N GLU A 131 -7.76 4.81 16.93
CA GLU A 131 -8.57 5.94 16.44
C GLU A 131 -8.51 7.14 17.39
N SER A 132 -8.68 6.94 18.71
CA SER A 132 -8.60 8.01 19.71
C SER A 132 -7.22 8.69 19.67
N ASN A 133 -6.15 7.90 19.68
CA ASN A 133 -4.78 8.41 19.68
C ASN A 133 -4.47 9.22 18.41
N LEU A 134 -4.89 8.74 17.23
CA LEU A 134 -4.67 9.44 15.96
C LEU A 134 -5.46 10.74 15.87
N LYS A 135 -6.73 10.72 16.33
CA LYS A 135 -7.57 11.91 16.35
C LYS A 135 -7.03 12.97 17.31
N GLU A 136 -6.66 12.58 18.53
CA GLU A 136 -6.15 13.49 19.56
C GLU A 136 -4.77 14.07 19.20
N SER A 137 -3.85 13.24 18.70
CA SER A 137 -2.46 13.67 18.46
C SER A 137 -2.23 14.35 17.11
N ARG A 138 -3.02 14.02 16.09
CA ARG A 138 -2.77 14.44 14.69
C ARG A 138 -4.01 14.90 13.92
N ASN A 139 -5.19 14.88 14.54
CA ASN A 139 -6.47 15.07 13.85
C ASN A 139 -6.61 14.16 12.60
N LEU A 140 -6.13 12.92 12.72
CA LEU A 140 -6.15 11.92 11.66
C LEU A 140 -7.22 10.86 11.94
N GLU A 141 -7.86 10.35 10.89
CA GLU A 141 -8.95 9.37 10.97
C GLU A 141 -8.61 8.10 10.20
N MET A 142 -9.19 6.98 10.64
CA MET A 142 -9.16 5.71 9.91
C MET A 142 -10.60 5.19 9.73
N PRO A 143 -11.37 5.72 8.77
CA PRO A 143 -12.83 5.61 8.77
C PRO A 143 -13.41 4.20 8.72
N THR A 144 -12.61 3.23 8.27
CA THR A 144 -13.04 1.84 8.07
C THR A 144 -12.35 0.83 8.99
N LEU A 145 -11.53 1.29 9.96
CA LEU A 145 -10.76 0.41 10.86
C LEU A 145 -11.66 -0.56 11.64
N MET A 146 -12.76 -0.05 12.19
CA MET A 146 -13.74 -0.85 12.93
C MET A 146 -14.74 -1.57 12.01
N THR A 147 -14.95 -1.08 10.79
CA THR A 147 -15.78 -1.75 9.78
C THR A 147 -15.11 -3.06 9.33
N TYR A 148 -13.83 -2.98 8.93
CA TYR A 148 -13.01 -4.11 8.52
C TYR A 148 -12.13 -4.61 9.67
N ASN A 149 -12.74 -4.88 10.82
CA ASN A 149 -12.02 -5.23 12.05
C ASN A 149 -11.47 -6.66 12.12
N SER A 150 -11.67 -7.48 11.08
CA SER A 150 -11.06 -8.80 10.94
C SER A 150 -10.45 -8.95 9.56
N LYS A 151 -9.46 -9.82 9.43
CA LYS A 151 -8.81 -10.10 8.14
C LYS A 151 -9.80 -10.59 7.08
N GLU A 152 -10.80 -11.38 7.46
CA GLU A 152 -11.84 -11.90 6.56
C GLU A 152 -12.74 -10.77 6.06
N LYS A 153 -13.16 -9.85 6.94
CA LYS A 153 -13.95 -8.68 6.55
C LYS A 153 -13.16 -7.79 5.59
N TYR A 154 -11.88 -7.54 5.88
CA TYR A 154 -11.04 -6.74 4.99
C TYR A 154 -10.89 -7.40 3.61
N ALA A 155 -10.62 -8.71 3.57
CA ALA A 155 -10.48 -9.46 2.31
C ALA A 155 -11.76 -9.47 1.48
N SER A 156 -12.94 -9.41 2.10
CA SER A 156 -14.23 -9.41 1.40
C SER A 156 -14.42 -8.22 0.44
N ARG A 157 -13.64 -7.14 0.60
CA ARG A 157 -13.60 -5.99 -0.31
C ARG A 157 -13.14 -6.36 -1.72
N TRP A 158 -12.36 -7.45 -1.87
CA TRP A 158 -11.91 -8.00 -3.15
C TRP A 158 -12.73 -9.21 -3.59
N SER A 159 -14.00 -9.33 -3.18
CA SER A 159 -14.88 -10.47 -3.51
C SER A 159 -15.10 -10.74 -5.01
N MET A 160 -14.79 -9.77 -5.88
CA MET A 160 -14.82 -9.93 -7.34
C MET A 160 -13.56 -10.61 -7.92
N ALA A 161 -12.48 -10.71 -7.16
CA ALA A 161 -11.25 -11.37 -7.61
C ALA A 161 -11.37 -12.90 -7.54
N LEU A 162 -10.64 -13.60 -8.40
CA LEU A 162 -10.73 -15.06 -8.52
C LEU A 162 -10.09 -15.79 -7.33
N ASN A 163 -9.01 -15.25 -6.79
CA ASN A 163 -8.28 -15.84 -5.69
C ASN A 163 -7.88 -14.76 -4.68
N VAL A 164 -8.40 -14.85 -3.45
CA VAL A 164 -8.10 -13.90 -2.37
C VAL A 164 -7.52 -14.68 -1.19
N THR A 165 -6.36 -14.25 -0.72
CA THR A 165 -5.73 -14.76 0.51
C THR A 165 -5.44 -13.60 1.43
N VAL A 166 -5.55 -13.83 2.73
CA VAL A 166 -5.25 -12.83 3.74
C VAL A 166 -4.68 -13.51 4.98
N ASN A 167 -3.59 -12.96 5.50
CA ASN A 167 -2.98 -13.37 6.75
C ASN A 167 -2.74 -12.13 7.60
N ASP A 168 -2.81 -12.25 8.92
CA ASP A 168 -2.23 -11.23 9.78
C ASP A 168 -0.69 -11.35 9.79
N MET A 169 0.01 -10.31 10.22
CA MET A 169 1.47 -10.28 10.18
C MET A 169 2.11 -11.24 11.18
N TRP A 170 1.38 -11.65 12.22
CA TRP A 170 1.85 -12.69 13.13
C TRP A 170 1.82 -14.07 12.46
N GLU A 171 0.80 -14.37 11.66
CA GLU A 171 0.75 -15.56 10.81
C GLU A 171 1.88 -15.54 9.77
N VAL A 172 2.11 -14.40 9.10
CA VAL A 172 3.24 -14.23 8.16
C VAL A 172 4.58 -14.48 8.87
N PHE A 173 4.79 -13.90 10.05
CA PHE A 173 6.00 -14.12 10.84
C PHE A 173 6.26 -15.59 11.17
N ASN A 174 5.21 -16.36 11.45
CA ASN A 174 5.37 -17.76 11.84
C ASN A 174 5.48 -18.73 10.65
N THR A 175 4.83 -18.42 9.53
CA THR A 175 4.67 -19.34 8.40
C THR A 175 5.55 -19.00 7.20
N GLU A 176 5.79 -17.72 6.92
CA GLU A 176 6.55 -17.27 5.75
C GLU A 176 8.01 -16.93 6.10
N ILE A 177 8.33 -16.59 7.35
CA ILE A 177 9.70 -16.22 7.76
C ILE A 177 10.50 -17.47 8.18
N PRO A 178 11.61 -17.80 7.48
CA PRO A 178 12.46 -18.93 7.84
C PRO A 178 13.11 -18.76 9.21
N GLU A 179 13.42 -19.86 9.89
CA GLU A 179 14.10 -19.82 11.18
C GLU A 179 15.48 -19.14 11.12
N SER A 180 16.17 -19.24 9.97
CA SER A 180 17.43 -18.51 9.74
C SER A 180 17.24 -16.99 9.81
N GLU A 181 16.15 -16.45 9.28
CA GLU A 181 15.83 -15.02 9.35
C GLU A 181 15.42 -14.61 10.77
N ARG A 182 14.60 -15.43 11.46
CA ARG A 182 14.25 -15.18 12.86
C ARG A 182 15.49 -15.16 13.76
N LYS A 183 16.45 -16.06 13.53
CA LYS A 183 17.73 -16.06 14.23
C LYS A 183 18.57 -14.83 13.90
N ARG A 184 18.61 -14.41 12.62
CA ARG A 184 19.32 -13.20 12.20
C ARG A 184 18.74 -11.97 12.90
N LEU A 185 17.41 -11.81 12.96
CA LEU A 185 16.76 -10.68 13.64
C LEU A 185 17.12 -10.63 15.14
N ARG A 186 17.06 -11.77 15.84
CA ARG A 186 17.45 -11.86 17.27
C ARG A 186 18.91 -11.49 17.53
N SER A 187 19.78 -11.59 16.52
CA SER A 187 21.19 -11.19 16.64
C SER A 187 21.42 -9.67 16.52
N LEU A 188 20.44 -8.94 15.98
CA LEU A 188 20.53 -7.49 15.80
C LEU A 188 20.10 -6.76 17.07
N GLN A 189 18.94 -7.14 17.63
CA GLN A 189 18.36 -6.55 18.82
C GLN A 189 17.58 -7.61 19.61
N PHE A 190 17.58 -7.47 20.93
CA PHE A 190 16.74 -8.28 21.81
C PHE A 190 15.29 -7.78 21.73
N LEU A 191 14.37 -8.72 21.56
CA LEU A 191 12.93 -8.50 21.65
C LEU A 191 12.43 -9.28 22.87
N ASP A 192 12.31 -8.59 23.99
CA ASP A 192 11.98 -9.21 25.27
C ASP A 192 10.47 -9.52 25.40
N GLU A 193 9.62 -8.71 24.76
CA GLU A 193 8.16 -8.80 24.81
C GLU A 193 7.57 -9.37 23.50
N LEU A 194 7.68 -10.69 23.30
CA LEU A 194 7.17 -11.36 22.09
C LEU A 194 5.63 -11.32 22.02
N GLU A 195 4.98 -11.37 23.17
CA GLU A 195 3.53 -11.26 23.32
C GLU A 195 3.02 -9.90 22.84
N GLU A 196 3.71 -8.80 23.15
CA GLU A 196 3.35 -7.47 22.65
C GLU A 196 3.50 -7.39 21.13
N LEU A 197 4.56 -7.98 20.56
CA LEU A 197 4.71 -8.07 19.12
C LEU A 197 3.56 -8.85 18.50
N LYS A 198 3.17 -9.99 19.08
CA LYS A 198 2.03 -10.78 18.61
C LYS A 198 0.74 -9.95 18.64
N VAL A 199 0.43 -9.29 19.76
CA VAL A 199 -0.77 -8.46 19.88
C VAL A 199 -0.78 -7.40 18.79
N MET A 200 0.32 -6.69 18.58
CA MET A 200 0.41 -5.67 17.53
C MET A 200 0.29 -6.27 16.12
N GLN A 201 1.03 -7.33 15.81
CA GLN A 201 1.10 -7.90 14.46
C GLN A 201 -0.15 -8.70 14.08
N SER A 202 -0.97 -9.14 15.04
CA SER A 202 -2.31 -9.67 14.76
C SER A 202 -3.32 -8.59 14.32
N HIS A 203 -2.97 -7.31 14.43
CA HIS A 203 -3.79 -6.17 14.00
C HIS A 203 -3.32 -5.50 12.72
N TYR A 204 -2.34 -6.09 12.04
CA TYR A 204 -1.94 -5.71 10.69
C TYR A 204 -2.06 -6.92 9.79
N ILE A 205 -2.52 -6.71 8.57
CA ILE A 205 -2.78 -7.79 7.63
C ILE A 205 -2.04 -7.59 6.32
N LEU A 206 -1.78 -8.70 5.64
CA LEU A 206 -1.32 -8.74 4.26
C LEU A 206 -2.35 -9.48 3.42
N MET A 207 -3.09 -8.73 2.61
CA MET A 207 -4.10 -9.24 1.68
C MET A 207 -3.49 -9.35 0.28
N LYS A 208 -3.71 -10.49 -0.38
CA LYS A 208 -3.31 -10.75 -1.76
C LYS A 208 -4.54 -11.18 -2.57
N ALA A 209 -4.94 -10.39 -3.55
CA ALA A 209 -6.04 -10.71 -4.48
C ALA A 209 -5.52 -10.84 -5.91
N GLN A 210 -5.81 -11.95 -6.56
CA GLN A 210 -5.40 -12.24 -7.93
C GLN A 210 -6.61 -12.44 -8.84
N TRP A 211 -6.54 -11.88 -10.04
CA TRP A 211 -7.53 -12.02 -11.11
C TRP A 211 -6.87 -12.18 -12.48
#